data_AF-A0A7S2H0J1-F1
#
_entry.id   AF-A0A7S2H0J1-F1
#
_cell.length_a   1.000
_cell.length_b   1.000
_cell.length_c   1.000
_cell.angle_alpha   90.00
_cell.angle_beta   90.00
_cell.angle_gamma   90.00
#
_symmetry.space_group_name_H-M   'P 1'
#
loop_
_entity.id
_entity.type
_entity.pdbx_description
1 polymer ?
#
loop_
_entity_poly.entity_id
_entity_poly.type
_entity_poly.pdbx_seq_one_letter_code
_entity_poly.pdbx_strand_id
1 'polypeptide(L)'
;DDDEARKVALERSELKREMNREDHASKSGLTDSSDWPETPALQRESLKCRAMARKTALAFSGDDVDSGHVEKLKVSIQRLSREIGRSPGCPLQIAASQFQEAISESLSSSEVRTSMLKACDDFRDALRNLGVRVNDAISQGK
;
A
#
# COMPACT_ATOMS: atom_id res chain seq x y z
N ASP A 1 8.95 29.51 52.44
CA ASP A 1 8.40 29.58 51.07
C ASP A 1 9.27 28.99 49.95
N ASP A 2 10.53 28.58 50.17
CA ASP A 2 11.36 27.98 49.08
C ASP A 2 11.26 26.43 49.00
N ASP A 3 10.79 25.77 50.06
CA ASP A 3 10.67 24.30 50.14
C ASP A 3 9.44 23.74 49.39
N GLU A 4 8.36 24.50 49.27
CA GLU A 4 7.15 24.04 48.55
C GLU A 4 7.37 24.02 47.03
N ALA A 5 8.11 24.98 46.48
CA ALA A 5 8.39 25.06 45.05
C ALA A 5 9.21 23.86 44.54
N ARG A 6 10.09 23.30 45.39
CA ARG A 6 10.88 22.11 45.06
C ARG A 6 10.06 20.83 45.06
N LYS A 7 9.04 20.74 45.93
CA LYS A 7 8.17 19.57 46.03
C LYS A 7 7.30 19.41 44.78
N VAL A 8 6.73 20.51 44.29
CA VAL A 8 5.90 20.53 43.08
C VAL A 8 6.73 20.19 41.82
N ALA A 9 8.00 20.60 41.76
CA ALA A 9 8.88 20.28 40.64
C ALA A 9 9.24 18.79 40.55
N LEU A 10 9.31 18.10 41.69
CA LEU A 10 9.55 16.65 41.75
C LEU A 10 8.32 15.87 41.30
N GLU A 11 7.13 16.21 41.80
CA GLU A 11 5.88 15.52 41.43
C GLU A 11 5.57 15.64 39.93
N ARG A 12 5.91 16.77 39.31
CA ARG A 12 5.70 16.99 37.86
C ARG A 12 6.66 16.18 36.97
N SER A 13 7.76 15.68 37.52
CA SER A 13 8.76 14.88 36.79
C SER A 13 8.44 13.37 36.87
N GLU A 14 7.83 12.92 37.96
CA GLU A 14 7.43 11.51 38.14
C GLU A 14 6.23 11.15 37.24
N LEU A 15 5.21 12.02 37.15
CA LEU A 15 4.07 11.85 36.24
C LEU A 15 4.47 11.75 34.76
N LYS A 16 5.58 12.37 34.36
CA LYS A 16 6.09 12.30 32.98
C LYS A 16 6.90 11.03 32.70
N ARG A 17 7.35 10.33 33.75
CA ARG A 17 8.10 9.08 33.66
C ARG A 17 7.19 7.85 33.75
N GLU A 18 6.03 7.94 34.40
CA GLU A 18 5.00 6.90 34.38
C GLU A 18 4.19 6.87 33.08
N MET A 19 3.86 8.02 32.48
CA MET A 19 3.18 8.07 31.17
C MET A 19 4.03 7.48 30.02
N ASN A 20 5.34 7.35 30.21
CA ASN A 20 6.25 6.73 29.24
C ASN A 20 6.56 5.25 29.55
N ARG A 21 6.01 4.69 30.65
CA ARG A 21 6.13 3.28 31.03
C ARG A 21 4.89 2.47 30.70
N GLU A 22 3.70 3.09 30.73
CA GLU A 22 2.45 2.44 30.34
C GLU A 22 2.27 2.31 28.82
N ASP A 23 2.95 3.13 28.01
CA ASP A 23 2.98 2.97 26.54
C ASP A 23 3.80 1.74 26.06
N HIS A 24 4.57 1.12 26.96
CA HIS A 24 5.39 -0.05 26.64
C HIS A 24 4.90 -1.38 27.25
N ALA A 25 3.79 -1.37 27.99
CA ALA A 25 3.30 -2.56 28.70
C ALA A 25 2.03 -3.20 28.11
N SER A 26 1.45 -2.69 27.01
CA SER A 26 0.28 -3.33 26.38
C SER A 26 0.24 -3.30 24.85
N LYS A 27 1.36 -2.99 24.18
CA LYS A 27 1.53 -3.29 22.74
C LYS A 27 2.41 -4.52 22.47
N SER A 28 2.60 -5.37 23.48
CA SER A 28 3.01 -6.77 23.33
C SER A 28 1.76 -7.63 23.09
N GLY A 29 1.11 -7.39 21.95
CA GLY A 29 -0.16 -8.02 21.57
C GLY A 29 -0.58 -7.79 20.12
N LEU A 30 0.25 -7.13 19.31
CA LEU A 30 0.12 -7.20 17.85
C LEU A 30 1.02 -8.34 17.39
N THR A 31 0.46 -9.54 17.52
CA THR A 31 0.66 -10.66 16.61
C THR A 31 1.88 -10.51 15.70
N ASP A 32 2.96 -11.12 16.16
CA ASP A 32 3.84 -11.98 15.37
C ASP A 32 3.02 -12.81 14.35
N SER A 33 2.56 -12.17 13.26
CA SER A 33 1.68 -12.79 12.26
C SER A 33 1.82 -12.11 10.90
N SER A 34 3.07 -11.98 10.47
CA SER A 34 3.36 -12.06 9.04
C SER A 34 4.29 -13.23 8.76
N ASP A 35 3.98 -14.38 9.34
CA ASP A 35 4.43 -15.69 8.85
C ASP A 35 3.62 -16.09 7.59
N TRP A 36 3.32 -15.10 6.74
CA TRP A 36 2.78 -15.40 5.43
C TRP A 36 3.94 -15.95 4.62
N PRO A 37 3.75 -17.04 3.87
CA PRO A 37 4.75 -17.46 2.90
C PRO A 37 5.11 -16.24 2.07
N GLU A 38 6.38 -15.83 2.16
CA GLU A 38 6.88 -14.72 1.36
C GLU A 38 6.53 -15.05 -0.08
N THR A 39 5.68 -14.22 -0.69
CA THR A 39 5.35 -14.32 -2.11
C THR A 39 6.06 -13.18 -2.83
N PRO A 40 7.41 -13.17 -2.84
CA PRO A 40 8.17 -12.04 -3.40
C PRO A 40 7.86 -11.84 -4.88
N ALA A 41 7.47 -12.91 -5.59
CA ALA A 41 7.00 -12.84 -6.96
C ALA A 41 5.67 -12.07 -7.08
N LEU A 42 4.66 -12.43 -6.29
CA LEU A 42 3.37 -11.74 -6.26
C LEU A 42 3.52 -10.27 -5.85
N GLN A 43 4.27 -9.99 -4.79
CA GLN A 43 4.51 -8.62 -4.34
C GLN A 43 5.18 -7.80 -5.45
N ARG A 44 6.22 -8.35 -6.09
CA ARG A 44 6.93 -7.69 -7.18
C ARG A 44 6.03 -7.41 -8.38
N GLU A 45 5.29 -8.41 -8.85
CA GLU A 45 4.40 -8.23 -10.00
C GLU A 45 3.21 -7.33 -9.67
N SER A 46 2.70 -7.36 -8.45
CA SER A 46 1.68 -6.44 -7.96
C SER A 46 2.16 -4.98 -8.02
N LEU A 47 3.36 -4.70 -7.52
CA LEU A 47 3.96 -3.36 -7.57
C LEU A 47 4.22 -2.89 -9.00
N LYS A 48 4.73 -3.77 -9.87
CA LYS A 48 4.92 -3.47 -11.29
C LYS A 48 3.61 -3.17 -11.99
N CYS A 49 2.59 -4.00 -11.78
CA CYS A 49 1.28 -3.83 -12.38
C CYS A 49 0.63 -2.52 -11.92
N ARG A 50 0.72 -2.19 -10.62
CA ARG A 50 0.30 -0.89 -10.10
C ARG A 50 1.02 0.28 -10.75
N ALA A 51 2.34 0.22 -10.85
CA ALA A 51 3.11 1.28 -11.49
C ALA A 51 2.74 1.46 -12.97
N MET A 52 2.51 0.36 -13.69
CA MET A 52 2.06 0.40 -15.08
C MET A 52 0.64 0.96 -15.20
N ALA A 53 -0.30 0.50 -14.37
CA ALA A 53 -1.66 1.03 -14.34
C ALA A 53 -1.69 2.54 -14.08
N ARG A 54 -0.93 3.01 -13.08
CA ARG A 54 -0.81 4.44 -12.79
C ARG A 54 -0.21 5.21 -13.97
N LYS A 55 0.87 4.70 -14.59
CA LYS A 55 1.47 5.33 -15.78
C LYS A 55 0.48 5.40 -16.95
N THR A 56 -0.22 4.31 -17.22
CA THR A 56 -1.28 4.28 -18.24
C THR A 56 -2.34 5.32 -17.92
N ALA A 57 -2.84 5.38 -16.67
CA ALA A 57 -3.89 6.32 -16.28
C ALA A 57 -3.45 7.77 -16.41
N LEU A 58 -2.18 8.07 -16.10
CA LEU A 58 -1.61 9.40 -16.28
C LEU A 58 -1.42 9.77 -17.75
N ALA A 59 -1.15 8.79 -18.62
CA ALA A 59 -1.02 8.97 -20.06
C ALA A 59 -2.38 9.17 -20.77
N PHE A 60 -3.49 8.73 -20.16
CA PHE A 60 -4.84 9.09 -20.64
C PHE A 60 -5.01 10.61 -20.59
N SER A 61 -5.03 11.22 -21.78
CA SER A 61 -5.07 12.67 -22.00
C SER A 61 -6.35 13.01 -22.78
N GLY A 62 -7.50 13.03 -22.10
CA GLY A 62 -8.80 13.16 -22.77
C GLY A 62 -9.28 11.84 -23.37
N ASP A 63 -9.87 11.89 -24.57
CA ASP A 63 -10.49 10.73 -25.23
C ASP A 63 -9.49 9.81 -25.95
N ASP A 64 -8.26 10.26 -26.16
CA ASP A 64 -7.27 9.50 -26.92
C ASP A 64 -6.49 8.55 -26.01
N VAL A 65 -6.76 7.26 -26.21
CA VAL A 65 -6.13 6.17 -25.47
C VAL A 65 -4.86 5.79 -26.20
N ASP A 66 -3.70 6.00 -25.59
CA ASP A 66 -2.46 5.43 -26.13
C ASP A 66 -2.51 3.90 -26.04
N SER A 67 -2.87 3.29 -27.17
CA SER A 67 -2.95 1.85 -27.37
C SER A 67 -1.70 1.09 -26.90
N GLY A 68 -0.52 1.71 -26.99
CA GLY A 68 0.74 1.13 -26.54
C GLY A 68 0.85 1.03 -25.02
N HIS A 69 0.29 1.99 -24.28
CA HIS A 69 0.24 1.93 -22.81
C HIS A 69 -0.79 0.91 -22.33
N VAL A 70 -1.93 0.81 -23.01
CA VAL A 70 -2.96 -0.18 -22.68
C VAL A 70 -2.46 -1.60 -22.94
N GLU A 71 -1.76 -1.85 -24.05
CA GLU A 71 -1.24 -3.19 -24.35
C GLU A 71 -0.18 -3.63 -23.32
N LYS A 72 0.73 -2.72 -22.95
CA LYS A 72 1.71 -2.99 -21.87
C LYS A 72 1.02 -3.27 -20.53
N LEU A 73 -0.07 -2.57 -20.23
CA LEU A 73 -0.86 -2.81 -19.03
C LEU A 73 -1.52 -4.19 -19.06
N LYS A 74 -2.14 -4.59 -20.19
CA LYS A 74 -2.72 -5.94 -20.35
C LYS A 74 -1.69 -7.05 -20.11
N VAL A 75 -0.48 -6.91 -20.65
CA VAL A 75 0.62 -7.85 -20.39
C VAL A 75 0.96 -7.89 -18.90
N SER A 76 0.97 -6.75 -18.22
CA SER A 76 1.23 -6.69 -16.78
C SER A 76 0.11 -7.35 -15.95
N ILE A 77 -1.16 -7.17 -16.34
CA ILE A 77 -2.32 -7.82 -15.72
C ILE A 77 -2.22 -9.35 -15.87
N GLN A 78 -1.86 -9.85 -17.04
CA GLN A 78 -1.68 -11.28 -17.28
C GLN A 78 -0.56 -11.88 -16.40
N ARG A 79 0.54 -11.15 -16.21
CA ARG A 79 1.63 -11.56 -15.31
C ARG A 79 1.17 -11.59 -13.86
N LEU A 80 0.46 -10.55 -13.43
CA LEU A 80 -0.11 -10.49 -12.08
C LEU A 80 -1.08 -11.66 -11.83
N SER A 81 -2.00 -11.93 -12.77
CA SER A 81 -2.96 -13.03 -12.68
C SER A 81 -2.28 -14.39 -12.52
N ARG A 82 -1.17 -14.63 -13.25
CA ARG A 82 -0.38 -15.86 -13.10
C ARG A 82 0.20 -16.01 -11.70
N GLU A 83 0.75 -14.93 -11.14
CA GLU A 83 1.33 -14.99 -9.79
C GLU A 83 0.26 -15.09 -8.71
N ILE A 84 -0.92 -14.49 -8.91
CA ILE A 84 -2.09 -14.68 -8.05
C ILE A 84 -2.47 -16.16 -7.99
N GLY A 85 -2.61 -16.82 -9.14
CA GLY A 85 -2.99 -18.24 -9.22
C GLY A 85 -1.95 -19.22 -8.67
N ARG A 86 -0.69 -18.79 -8.56
CA ARG A 86 0.41 -19.58 -7.96
C ARG A 86 0.62 -19.31 -6.48
N SER A 87 0.09 -18.20 -5.98
CA SER A 87 0.29 -17.78 -4.60
C SER A 87 -0.70 -18.51 -3.68
N PRO A 88 -0.28 -18.85 -2.45
CA PRO A 88 -1.19 -19.34 -1.43
C PRO A 88 -2.23 -18.26 -1.07
N GLY A 89 -3.32 -18.70 -0.45
CA GLY A 89 -4.44 -17.88 0.04
C GLY A 89 -4.07 -16.88 1.13
N CYS A 90 -3.17 -15.93 0.84
CA CYS A 90 -2.70 -14.92 1.77
C CYS A 90 -3.40 -13.56 1.53
N PRO A 91 -3.37 -12.65 2.52
CA PRO A 91 -3.97 -11.32 2.37
C PRO A 91 -3.47 -10.53 1.15
N LEU A 92 -2.19 -10.70 0.80
CA LEU A 92 -1.61 -10.07 -0.40
C LEU A 92 -2.24 -10.61 -1.68
N GLN A 93 -2.48 -11.93 -1.76
CA GLN A 93 -3.17 -12.54 -2.90
C GLN A 93 -4.58 -11.98 -3.06
N ILE A 94 -5.32 -11.87 -1.96
CA ILE A 94 -6.69 -11.31 -1.96
C ILE A 94 -6.67 -9.87 -2.48
N ALA A 95 -5.79 -9.03 -1.91
CA ALA A 95 -5.67 -7.63 -2.32
C ALA A 95 -5.23 -7.50 -3.80
N ALA A 96 -4.31 -8.35 -4.26
CA ALA A 96 -3.85 -8.37 -5.63
C ALA A 96 -4.95 -8.80 -6.62
N SER A 97 -5.78 -9.78 -6.25
CA SER A 97 -6.94 -10.21 -7.03
C SER A 97 -7.97 -9.09 -7.19
N GLN A 98 -8.34 -8.43 -6.07
CA GLN A 98 -9.27 -7.29 -6.09
C GLN A 98 -8.73 -6.14 -6.95
N PHE A 99 -7.43 -5.86 -6.84
CA PHE A 99 -6.78 -4.87 -7.68
C PHE A 99 -6.80 -5.25 -9.17
N GLN A 100 -6.50 -6.51 -9.50
CA GLN A 100 -6.52 -7.02 -10.88
C GLN A 100 -7.91 -6.84 -11.51
N GLU A 101 -8.96 -7.19 -10.78
CA GLU A 101 -10.36 -7.04 -11.21
C GLU A 101 -10.69 -5.56 -11.46
N ALA A 102 -10.45 -4.69 -10.47
CA ALA A 102 -10.75 -3.26 -10.56
C ALA A 102 -10.04 -2.57 -11.75
N ILE A 103 -8.79 -2.94 -12.04
CA ILE A 103 -8.05 -2.40 -13.20
C ILE A 103 -8.61 -2.95 -14.52
N SER A 104 -8.98 -4.22 -14.56
CA SER A 104 -9.56 -4.85 -15.76
C SER A 104 -10.91 -4.22 -16.12
N GLU A 105 -11.73 -3.93 -15.11
CA GLU A 105 -13.00 -3.20 -15.26
C GLU A 105 -12.77 -1.74 -15.69
N SER A 106 -11.77 -1.08 -15.10
CA SER A 106 -11.43 0.32 -15.43
C SER A 106 -11.10 0.50 -16.92
N LEU A 107 -10.49 -0.49 -17.57
CA LEU A 107 -10.20 -0.44 -19.01
C LEU A 107 -11.45 -0.37 -19.91
N SER A 108 -12.60 -0.80 -19.39
CA SER A 108 -13.88 -0.78 -20.11
C SER A 108 -14.78 0.39 -19.69
N SER A 109 -14.33 1.20 -18.73
CA SER A 109 -15.08 2.32 -18.17
C SER A 109 -14.99 3.56 -19.07
N SER A 110 -16.03 4.39 -19.09
CA SER A 110 -15.95 5.74 -19.69
C SER A 110 -14.99 6.66 -18.93
N GLU A 111 -14.73 6.38 -17.65
CA GLU A 111 -13.86 7.16 -16.78
C GLU A 111 -12.55 6.42 -16.46
N VAL A 112 -11.93 5.82 -17.48
CA VAL A 112 -10.74 4.95 -17.33
C VAL A 112 -9.69 5.56 -16.41
N ARG A 113 -9.34 6.84 -16.63
CA ARG A 113 -8.33 7.55 -15.83
C ARG A 113 -8.68 7.57 -14.35
N THR A 114 -9.88 8.04 -14.00
CA THR A 114 -10.30 8.20 -12.60
C THR A 114 -10.41 6.85 -11.90
N SER A 115 -11.08 5.88 -12.54
CA SER A 115 -11.27 4.53 -12.01
C SER A 115 -9.95 3.80 -11.78
N MET A 116 -9.01 3.92 -12.73
CA MET A 116 -7.71 3.28 -12.64
C MET A 116 -6.81 3.90 -11.57
N LEU A 117 -6.83 5.23 -11.41
CA LEU A 117 -6.12 5.90 -10.33
C LEU A 117 -6.67 5.52 -8.96
N LYS A 118 -8.00 5.45 -8.81
CA LYS A 118 -8.67 5.00 -7.59
C LYS A 118 -8.23 3.58 -7.22
N ALA A 119 -8.29 2.64 -8.15
CA ALA A 119 -7.82 1.27 -7.92
C ALA A 119 -6.34 1.21 -7.50
N CYS A 120 -5.48 2.07 -8.08
CA CYS A 120 -4.08 2.16 -7.69
C CYS A 120 -3.87 2.68 -6.27
N ASP A 121 -4.71 3.62 -5.81
CA ASP A 121 -4.62 4.19 -4.46
C ASP A 121 -5.23 3.24 -3.42
N ASP A 122 -6.38 2.62 -3.71
CA ASP A 122 -6.99 1.59 -2.84
C ASP A 122 -6.01 0.42 -2.62
N PHE A 123 -5.35 -0.04 -3.69
CA PHE A 123 -4.35 -1.11 -3.58
C PHE A 123 -3.08 -0.67 -2.85
N ARG A 124 -2.66 0.60 -2.99
CA ARG A 124 -1.53 1.14 -2.21
C ARG A 124 -1.83 1.06 -0.71
N ASP A 125 -3.04 1.40 -0.32
CA ASP A 125 -3.44 1.45 1.07
C ASP A 125 -3.59 0.01 1.63
N ALA A 126 -4.08 -0.94 0.83
CA ALA A 126 -4.02 -2.36 1.15
C ALA A 126 -2.57 -2.85 1.38
N LEU A 127 -1.64 -2.50 0.48
CA LEU A 127 -0.21 -2.85 0.63
C LEU A 127 0.39 -2.26 1.91
N ARG A 128 0.05 -1.01 2.25
CA ARG A 128 0.52 -0.37 3.50
C ARG A 128 -0.01 -1.07 4.75
N ASN A 129 -1.27 -1.48 4.75
CA ASN A 129 -1.86 -2.25 5.85
C ASN A 129 -1.17 -3.61 6.04
N LEU A 130 -0.59 -4.16 4.97
CA LEU A 130 0.22 -5.39 5.00
C LEU A 130 1.71 -5.12 5.32
N GLY A 131 2.09 -3.89 5.67
CA GLY A 131 3.47 -3.52 5.96
C GLY A 131 4.37 -3.33 4.73
N VAL A 132 3.81 -3.39 3.51
CA VAL A 132 4.55 -3.18 2.26
C VAL A 132 4.69 -1.68 1.99
N ARG A 133 5.93 -1.20 1.93
CA ARG A 133 6.21 0.18 1.51
C ARG A 133 6.06 0.33 0.00
N VAL A 134 5.22 1.27 -0.41
CA VAL A 134 5.00 1.63 -1.81
C VAL A 134 5.62 2.99 -2.07
N ASN A 135 6.70 3.03 -2.86
CA ASN A 135 7.32 4.27 -3.29
C ASN A 135 6.72 4.72 -4.62
N ASP A 136 5.97 5.81 -4.59
CA ASP A 136 5.41 6.49 -5.77
C ASP A 136 6.39 7.46 -6.43
N ALA A 137 7.68 7.41 -6.07
CA ALA A 137 8.70 8.23 -6.69
C ALA A 137 8.77 7.90 -8.19
N ILE A 138 8.10 8.72 -8.99
CA ILE A 138 8.31 8.79 -10.43
C ILE A 138 9.75 9.21 -10.56
N SER A 139 10.65 8.27 -10.86
CA SER A 139 11.98 8.61 -11.33
C SER A 139 11.79 9.43 -12.61
N GLN A 140 11.74 10.75 -12.46
CA GLN A 140 12.01 11.67 -13.55
C GLN A 140 13.49 11.46 -13.87
N GLY A 141 13.74 10.48 -14.75
CA GLY A 141 15.04 10.34 -15.40
C GLY A 141 15.27 11.63 -16.18
N LYS A 142 16.33 12.34 -15.78
CA LYS A 142 16.92 13.45 -16.52
C LYS A 142 17.39 12.99 -17.89
#